data_AF-A0AA96JLS0-F1
#
_entry.id   AF-A0AA96JLS0-F1
#
_cell.length_a   1.000
_cell.length_b   1.000
_cell.length_c   1.000
_cell.angle_alpha   90.00
_cell.angle_beta   90.00
_cell.angle_gamma   90.00
#
_symmetry.space_group_name_H-M   'P 1'
#
loop_
_entity.id
_entity.type
_entity.pdbx_description
1 polymer ?
#
loop_
_entity_poly.entity_id
_entity_poly.type
_entity_poly.pdbx_seq_one_letter_code
_entity_poly.pdbx_strand_id
1 'polypeptide(L)'
;MESDLRSIGELARDSGLGVSALRFYDGAGVLSPAWVDPRTGYRWYGPGQLADARLLCRLRRVGLPLADIRAVLGAAPGSGAARRVVDAHLRRLEDGLADARRELSLIRALIDQRENPMTTAPATYDLTVPARELAAALDAVRFAVSGDPELPMLSGVLFDLDGELLRLVATDRYRMALAEVPVQGERSAEASVAAIVPTALVDALRALLGQGGDRARLTLGGGLVRAETGGHRIEGAALDHDYPDYRSLVRLDPVHRAGVPAADLREAVEAGATRTLPSGPHGAACEATVLAFGPDGRLTVAAEGAEPAPGGLRVAVNRDFLLDAVRAGGPEQLVLEVGGPIAPLAVRTEGRAGTFSILMPIRVPDVV
;
A
#
# COMPACT_ATOMS: atom_id res chain seq x y z
N MET A 1 36.37 38.26 -15.44
CA MET A 1 35.08 37.67 -15.04
C MET A 1 35.14 37.47 -13.54
N GLU A 2 35.14 38.57 -12.81
CA GLU A 2 35.32 38.65 -11.35
C GLU A 2 34.13 39.47 -10.83
N SER A 3 33.47 38.96 -9.78
CA SER A 3 32.26 39.48 -9.13
C SER A 3 30.91 38.95 -9.65
N ASP A 4 30.68 37.64 -9.49
CA ASP A 4 29.32 37.07 -9.53
C ASP A 4 28.92 36.49 -8.15
N LEU A 5 29.65 36.88 -7.10
CA LEU A 5 29.37 36.52 -5.71
C LEU A 5 28.32 37.46 -5.14
N ARG A 6 27.24 36.90 -4.61
CA ARG A 6 26.17 37.64 -3.95
C ARG A 6 26.44 37.76 -2.46
N SER A 7 26.26 38.94 -1.91
CA SER A 7 26.25 39.12 -0.45
C SER A 7 25.09 38.36 0.20
N ILE A 8 25.20 38.04 1.48
CA ILE A 8 24.09 37.41 2.24
C ILE A 8 22.80 38.24 2.18
N GLY A 9 22.90 39.57 2.10
CA GLY A 9 21.74 40.46 1.98
C GLY A 9 21.06 40.37 0.61
N GLU A 10 21.84 40.30 -0.47
CA GLU A 10 21.31 40.10 -1.83
C GLU A 10 20.72 38.70 -1.99
N LEU A 11 21.41 37.66 -1.52
CA LEU A 11 20.87 36.30 -1.55
C LEU A 11 19.56 36.21 -0.75
N ALA A 12 19.49 36.84 0.43
CA ALA A 12 18.26 36.86 1.22
C ALA A 12 17.08 37.47 0.46
N ARG A 13 17.31 38.64 -0.15
CA ARG A 13 16.29 39.36 -0.92
C ARG A 13 15.80 38.54 -2.12
N ASP A 14 16.73 37.90 -2.85
CA ASP A 14 16.41 37.24 -4.12
C ASP A 14 15.92 35.79 -3.98
N SER A 15 16.21 35.16 -2.83
CA SER A 15 15.76 33.79 -2.51
C SER A 15 14.46 33.74 -1.70
N GLY A 16 14.08 34.84 -1.04
CA GLY A 16 12.97 34.88 -0.10
C GLY A 16 13.28 34.27 1.27
N LEU A 17 14.55 33.96 1.55
CA LEU A 17 15.03 33.54 2.88
C LEU A 17 15.53 34.76 3.65
N GLY A 18 15.20 34.87 4.94
CA GLY A 18 15.77 35.91 5.79
C GLY A 18 17.28 35.73 6.01
N VAL A 19 18.02 36.81 6.26
CA VAL A 19 19.47 36.77 6.57
C VAL A 19 19.76 35.85 7.77
N SER A 20 18.91 35.86 8.79
CA SER A 20 19.03 34.95 9.93
C SER A 20 18.83 33.49 9.53
N ALA A 21 17.93 33.21 8.58
CA ALA A 21 17.68 31.86 8.09
C ALA A 21 18.89 31.35 7.29
N LEU A 22 19.50 32.18 6.44
CA LEU A 22 20.72 31.83 5.72
C LEU A 22 21.89 31.50 6.67
N ARG A 23 22.05 32.24 7.77
CA ARG A 23 23.03 31.91 8.81
C ARG A 23 22.73 30.59 9.53
N PHE A 24 21.45 30.32 9.78
CA PHE A 24 21.01 29.05 10.36
C PHE A 24 21.31 27.87 9.42
N TYR A 25 21.02 28.00 8.12
CA TYR A 25 21.27 26.94 7.14
C TYR A 25 22.75 26.71 6.86
N ASP A 26 23.57 27.74 6.95
CA ASP A 26 25.02 27.62 6.96
C ASP A 26 25.50 26.79 8.17
N GLY A 27 25.11 27.18 9.39
CA GLY A 27 25.47 26.45 10.61
C GLY A 27 24.92 25.01 10.65
N ALA A 28 23.77 24.77 10.02
CA ALA A 28 23.23 23.43 9.85
C ALA A 28 23.90 22.66 8.70
N GLY A 29 24.72 23.28 7.84
CA GLY A 29 25.35 22.64 6.67
C GLY A 29 24.37 22.26 5.56
N VAL A 30 23.24 22.97 5.46
CA VAL A 30 22.22 22.79 4.43
C VAL A 30 22.50 23.70 3.22
N LEU A 31 22.97 24.92 3.46
CA LEU A 31 23.40 25.86 2.42
C LEU A 31 24.59 26.69 2.94
N SER A 32 25.79 26.17 2.73
CA SER A 32 27.03 26.84 3.15
C SER A 32 27.48 27.88 2.14
N PRO A 33 27.95 29.07 2.56
CA PRO A 33 28.43 30.11 1.65
C PRO A 33 29.64 29.65 0.84
N ALA A 34 29.74 30.10 -0.41
CA ALA A 34 30.91 29.84 -1.25
C ALA A 34 32.19 30.45 -0.66
N TRP A 35 32.07 31.58 0.04
CA TRP A 35 33.19 32.22 0.71
C TRP A 35 32.73 32.97 1.97
N VAL A 36 33.54 32.92 3.01
CA VAL A 36 33.38 33.71 4.24
C VAL A 36 34.62 34.56 4.42
N ASP A 37 34.44 35.86 4.53
CA ASP A 37 35.53 36.80 4.79
C ASP A 37 36.20 36.45 6.13
N PRO A 38 37.50 36.08 6.14
CA PRO A 38 38.20 35.67 7.37
C PRO A 38 38.32 36.78 8.42
N ARG A 39 38.21 38.05 8.00
CA ARG A 39 38.42 39.23 8.85
C ARG A 39 37.10 39.76 9.41
N THR A 40 36.03 39.70 8.63
CA THR A 40 34.72 40.27 9.00
C THR A 40 33.63 39.22 9.27
N GLY A 41 33.87 37.96 8.91
CA GLY A 41 32.87 36.89 8.97
C GLY A 41 31.73 37.04 7.96
N TYR A 42 31.88 37.95 6.99
CA TYR A 42 30.84 38.25 6.01
C TYR A 42 30.71 37.13 4.98
N ARG A 43 29.47 36.76 4.65
CA ARG A 43 29.17 35.59 3.82
C ARG A 43 28.84 35.99 2.38
N TRP A 44 29.43 35.26 1.45
CA TRP A 44 29.29 35.44 0.02
C TRP A 44 28.90 34.12 -0.64
N TYR A 45 27.98 34.21 -1.60
CA TYR A 45 27.36 33.06 -2.23
C TYR A 45 27.59 33.06 -3.73
N GLY A 46 27.88 31.89 -4.29
CA GLY A 46 28.09 31.70 -5.72
C GLY A 46 26.82 31.80 -6.55
N PRO A 47 26.93 31.98 -7.88
CA PRO A 47 25.78 32.17 -8.76
C PRO A 47 24.80 30.97 -8.78
N GLY A 48 25.27 29.73 -8.58
CA GLY A 48 24.42 28.54 -8.47
C GLY A 48 23.61 28.47 -7.16
N GLN A 49 24.09 29.10 -6.08
CA GLN A 49 23.49 28.97 -4.75
C GLN A 49 22.18 29.75 -4.59
N LEU A 50 21.87 30.67 -5.52
CA LEU A 50 20.57 31.33 -5.57
C LEU A 50 19.46 30.34 -5.96
N ALA A 51 19.73 29.43 -6.90
CA ALA A 51 18.77 28.39 -7.28
C ALA A 51 18.52 27.44 -6.10
N ASP A 52 19.58 27.02 -5.42
CA ASP A 52 19.50 26.16 -4.23
C ASP A 52 18.75 26.84 -3.08
N ALA A 53 19.02 28.13 -2.82
CA ALA A 53 18.31 28.91 -1.81
C ALA A 53 16.80 29.03 -2.11
N ARG A 54 16.44 29.24 -3.38
CA ARG A 54 15.02 29.28 -3.81
C ARG A 54 14.36 27.91 -3.67
N LEU A 55 15.06 26.84 -4.04
CA LEU A 55 14.58 25.48 -3.86
C LEU A 55 14.38 25.15 -2.38
N LEU A 56 15.36 25.45 -1.53
CA LEU A 56 15.28 25.32 -0.07
C LEU A 56 14.05 26.03 0.49
N CYS A 57 13.81 27.28 0.08
CA CYS A 57 12.64 28.05 0.51
C CYS A 57 11.31 27.33 0.19
N ARG A 58 11.19 26.76 -1.02
CA ARG A 58 10.01 26.00 -1.43
C ARG A 58 9.86 24.68 -0.66
N LEU A 59 10.96 23.95 -0.46
CA LEU A 59 10.96 22.69 0.30
C LEU A 59 10.57 22.90 1.77
N ARG A 60 10.99 24.02 2.38
CA ARG A 60 10.58 24.38 3.75
C ARG A 60 9.10 24.73 3.86
N ARG A 61 8.53 25.38 2.83
CA ARG A 61 7.09 25.73 2.81
C ARG A 61 6.19 24.51 2.81
N VAL A 62 6.62 23.42 2.18
CA VAL A 62 5.87 22.15 2.19
C VAL A 62 6.16 21.30 3.42
N GLY A 63 7.01 21.76 4.33
CA GLY A 63 7.29 21.08 5.60
C GLY A 63 8.38 20.00 5.52
N LEU A 64 9.22 20.00 4.47
CA LEU A 64 10.26 18.98 4.33
C LEU A 64 11.29 19.08 5.49
N PRO A 65 11.66 17.96 6.15
CA PRO A 65 12.67 17.96 7.20
C PRO A 65 14.04 18.44 6.71
N LEU A 66 14.85 19.03 7.61
CA LEU A 66 16.16 19.60 7.23
C LEU A 66 17.15 18.57 6.68
N ALA A 67 17.09 17.32 7.18
CA ALA A 67 17.92 16.23 6.68
C ALA A 67 17.60 15.92 5.21
N ASP A 68 16.31 15.83 4.89
CA ASP A 68 15.80 15.57 3.54
C ASP A 68 16.11 16.73 2.59
N ILE A 69 15.99 17.98 3.04
CA ILE A 69 16.39 19.16 2.27
C ILE A 69 17.88 19.08 1.89
N ARG A 70 18.75 18.69 2.83
CA ARG A 70 20.18 18.51 2.54
C ARG A 70 20.40 17.42 1.50
N ALA A 71 19.68 16.30 1.60
CA ALA A 71 19.76 15.21 0.64
C ALA A 71 19.32 15.65 -0.77
N VAL A 72 18.29 16.51 -0.87
CA VAL A 72 17.83 17.06 -2.15
C VAL A 72 18.87 18.00 -2.76
N LEU A 73 19.43 18.92 -1.97
CA LEU A 73 20.43 19.89 -2.45
C LEU A 73 21.78 19.24 -2.78
N GLY A 74 22.14 18.14 -2.10
CA GLY A 74 23.39 17.39 -2.33
C GLY A 74 23.30 16.33 -3.43
N ALA A 75 22.13 16.12 -4.04
CA ALA A 75 21.95 15.07 -5.04
C ALA A 75 22.65 15.41 -6.37
N ALA A 76 23.38 14.44 -6.93
CA ALA A 76 24.01 14.60 -8.24
C ALA A 76 22.96 14.81 -9.34
N PRO A 77 23.18 15.72 -10.31
CA PRO A 77 22.27 15.92 -11.43
C PRO A 77 21.99 14.60 -12.18
N GLY A 78 20.72 14.32 -12.48
CA GLY A 78 20.32 13.12 -13.22
C GLY A 78 20.23 11.82 -12.39
N SER A 79 20.67 11.80 -11.13
CA SER A 79 20.61 10.60 -10.26
C SER A 79 19.19 10.18 -9.82
N GLY A 80 18.21 11.05 -10.01
CA GLY A 80 16.83 10.88 -9.52
C GLY A 80 16.69 10.91 -7.98
N ALA A 81 17.77 11.03 -7.21
CA ALA A 81 17.73 10.93 -5.75
C ALA A 81 16.92 12.06 -5.10
N ALA A 82 17.10 13.30 -5.56
CA ALA A 82 16.30 14.44 -5.13
C ALA A 82 14.79 14.22 -5.35
N ARG A 83 14.43 13.65 -6.51
CA ARG A 83 13.03 13.39 -6.86
C ARG A 83 12.42 12.32 -5.95
N ARG A 84 13.15 11.23 -5.67
CA ARG A 84 12.71 10.19 -4.72
C ARG A 84 12.41 10.74 -3.32
N VAL A 85 13.24 11.65 -2.81
CA VAL A 85 13.03 12.28 -1.49
C VAL A 85 11.76 13.14 -1.48
N VAL A 86 11.55 13.95 -2.52
CA VAL A 86 10.35 14.78 -2.66
C VAL A 86 9.09 13.91 -2.82
N ASP A 87 9.14 12.88 -3.67
CA ASP A 87 8.02 11.97 -3.89
C ASP A 87 7.67 11.19 -2.60
N ALA A 88 8.67 10.78 -1.81
CA ALA A 88 8.44 10.16 -0.51
C ALA A 88 7.78 11.12 0.49
N HIS A 89 8.13 12.41 0.46
CA HIS A 89 7.48 13.39 1.31
C HIS A 89 6.04 13.70 0.88
N LEU A 90 5.80 13.78 -0.44
CA LEU A 90 4.45 13.94 -0.98
C LEU A 90 3.54 12.81 -0.48
N ARG A 91 4.00 11.55 -0.60
CA ARG A 91 3.26 10.39 -0.06
C ARG A 91 2.96 10.54 1.44
N ARG A 92 3.94 10.93 2.26
CA ARG A 92 3.71 11.17 3.70
C ARG A 92 2.66 12.25 3.98
N LEU A 93 2.60 13.30 3.17
CA LEU A 93 1.61 14.38 3.32
C LEU A 93 0.22 13.93 2.89
N GLU A 94 0.12 13.19 1.78
CA GLU A 94 -1.14 12.60 1.30
C GLU A 94 -1.71 11.61 2.32
N ASP A 95 -0.85 10.78 2.90
CA ASP A 95 -1.20 9.83 3.95
C ASP A 95 -1.73 10.56 5.20
N GLY A 96 -0.98 11.55 5.70
CA GLY A 96 -1.40 12.34 6.86
C GLY A 96 -2.72 13.09 6.65
N LEU A 97 -2.98 13.58 5.42
CA LEU A 97 -4.26 14.20 5.08
C LEU A 97 -5.40 13.19 5.07
N ALA A 98 -5.17 12.01 4.51
CA ALA A 98 -6.16 10.94 4.52
C ALA A 98 -6.49 10.50 5.95
N ASP A 99 -5.49 10.36 6.82
CA ASP A 99 -5.66 10.00 8.23
C ASP A 99 -6.45 11.08 8.99
N ALA A 100 -6.07 12.35 8.82
CA ALA A 100 -6.78 13.47 9.44
C ALA A 100 -8.25 13.57 8.99
N ARG A 101 -8.54 13.33 7.70
CA ARG A 101 -9.92 13.29 7.20
C ARG A 101 -10.73 12.16 7.84
N ARG A 102 -10.14 10.97 8.01
CA ARG A 102 -10.82 9.83 8.65
C ARG A 102 -11.12 10.11 10.13
N GLU A 103 -10.14 10.63 10.87
CA GLU A 103 -10.34 11.03 12.27
C GLU A 103 -11.45 12.08 12.41
N LEU A 104 -11.46 13.09 11.53
CA LEU A 104 -12.53 14.08 11.53
C LEU A 104 -13.90 13.47 11.24
N SER A 105 -14.00 12.48 10.34
CA SER A 105 -15.24 11.74 10.09
C SER A 105 -15.71 10.93 11.31
N LEU A 106 -14.78 10.26 12.02
CA LEU A 106 -15.09 9.55 13.25
C LEU A 106 -15.57 10.50 14.35
N ILE A 107 -14.86 11.61 14.55
CA ILE A 107 -15.25 12.66 15.50
C ILE A 107 -16.65 13.19 15.16
N ARG A 108 -16.94 13.43 13.88
CA ARG A 108 -18.26 13.86 13.42
C ARG A 108 -19.34 12.83 13.79
N ALA A 109 -19.11 11.56 13.51
CA ALA A 109 -20.05 10.48 13.84
C ALA A 109 -20.28 10.37 15.36
N LEU A 110 -19.22 10.51 16.17
CA LEU A 110 -19.33 10.50 17.64
C LEU A 110 -20.10 11.72 18.17
N ILE A 111 -19.90 12.89 17.57
CA ILE A 111 -20.67 14.10 17.89
C ILE A 111 -22.14 13.87 17.53
N ASP A 112 -22.43 13.37 16.33
CA ASP A 112 -23.80 13.10 15.86
C ASP A 112 -24.51 12.08 16.76
N GLN A 113 -23.82 11.02 17.21
CA GLN A 113 -24.32 10.04 18.17
C GLN A 113 -24.66 10.66 19.54
N ARG A 114 -23.82 11.61 20.00
CA ARG A 114 -24.04 12.31 21.25
C ARG A 114 -25.19 13.31 21.17
N GLU A 115 -25.34 13.98 20.03
CA GLU A 115 -26.35 15.02 19.81
C GLU A 115 -27.74 14.45 19.48
N ASN A 116 -27.82 13.26 18.87
CA ASN A 116 -29.08 12.60 18.51
C ASN A 116 -29.19 11.17 19.10
N PRO A 117 -29.42 11.03 20.41
CA PRO A 117 -29.59 9.73 21.04
C PRO A 117 -30.94 9.11 20.64
N MET A 118 -30.90 8.20 19.67
CA MET A 118 -31.93 7.21 19.30
C MET A 118 -33.16 7.73 18.50
N THR A 119 -33.06 7.70 17.17
CA THR A 119 -34.01 7.07 16.20
C THR A 119 -33.46 7.28 14.79
N THR A 120 -32.54 6.44 14.34
CA THR A 120 -32.12 6.45 12.93
C THR A 120 -31.94 5.02 12.49
N ALA A 121 -32.76 4.57 11.55
CA ALA A 121 -32.40 3.40 10.76
C ALA A 121 -31.00 3.67 10.20
N PRO A 122 -30.01 2.80 10.46
CA PRO A 122 -28.65 3.06 10.02
C PRO A 122 -28.61 3.23 8.50
N ALA A 123 -27.87 4.24 8.04
CA ALA A 123 -27.83 4.61 6.63
C ALA A 123 -27.37 3.41 5.77
N THR A 124 -28.15 3.09 4.74
CA THR A 124 -27.78 2.11 3.72
C THR A 124 -27.37 2.84 2.44
N TYR A 125 -26.36 2.31 1.78
CA TYR A 125 -25.79 2.81 0.54
C TYR A 125 -26.10 1.84 -0.58
N ASP A 126 -26.79 2.34 -1.61
CA ASP A 126 -27.03 1.59 -2.84
C ASP A 126 -25.98 1.95 -3.88
N LEU A 127 -25.25 0.96 -4.35
CA LEU A 127 -24.22 1.10 -5.37
C LEU A 127 -24.47 0.10 -6.51
N THR A 128 -23.99 0.45 -7.70
CA THR A 128 -24.03 -0.44 -8.86
C THR A 128 -22.61 -0.73 -9.30
N VAL A 129 -22.29 -2.01 -9.51
CA VAL A 129 -20.95 -2.46 -9.94
C VAL A 129 -21.05 -3.41 -11.14
N PRO A 130 -20.01 -3.51 -11.98
CA PRO A 130 -19.96 -4.53 -13.03
C PRO A 130 -19.95 -5.92 -12.39
N ALA A 131 -20.90 -6.78 -12.77
CA ALA A 131 -21.07 -8.08 -12.12
C ALA A 131 -19.84 -8.99 -12.32
N ARG A 132 -19.24 -8.94 -13.51
CA ARG A 132 -18.03 -9.70 -13.85
C ARG A 132 -16.81 -9.26 -13.03
N GLU A 133 -16.66 -7.96 -12.79
CA GLU A 133 -15.55 -7.44 -11.99
C GLU A 133 -15.72 -7.75 -10.51
N LEU A 134 -16.94 -7.63 -9.98
CA LEU A 134 -17.24 -8.05 -8.62
C LEU A 134 -16.99 -9.56 -8.43
N ALA A 135 -17.41 -10.40 -9.37
CA ALA A 135 -17.15 -11.84 -9.30
C ALA A 135 -15.65 -12.15 -9.30
N ALA A 136 -14.88 -11.52 -10.19
CA ALA A 136 -13.44 -11.67 -10.25
C ALA A 136 -12.74 -11.16 -8.97
N ALA A 137 -13.24 -10.07 -8.38
CA ALA A 137 -12.73 -9.54 -7.12
C ALA A 137 -13.00 -10.49 -5.94
N LEU A 138 -14.19 -11.10 -5.86
CA LEU A 138 -14.50 -12.10 -4.85
C LEU A 138 -13.59 -13.33 -4.99
N ASP A 139 -13.41 -13.84 -6.22
CA ASP A 139 -12.51 -14.96 -6.51
C ASP A 139 -11.06 -14.63 -6.12
N ALA A 140 -10.65 -13.37 -6.29
CA ALA A 140 -9.30 -12.92 -5.97
C ALA A 140 -9.02 -12.74 -4.48
N VAL A 141 -10.03 -12.63 -3.60
CA VAL A 141 -9.81 -12.38 -2.17
C VAL A 141 -10.29 -13.51 -1.25
N ARG A 142 -11.31 -14.24 -1.65
CA ARG A 142 -12.02 -15.24 -0.82
C ARG A 142 -11.11 -16.30 -0.20
N PHE A 143 -9.99 -16.63 -0.85
CA PHE A 143 -9.04 -17.63 -0.35
C PHE A 143 -8.32 -17.20 0.94
N ALA A 144 -8.19 -15.89 1.21
CA ALA A 144 -7.45 -15.35 2.35
C ALA A 144 -8.29 -15.16 3.62
N VAL A 145 -9.56 -15.61 3.62
CA VAL A 145 -10.44 -15.53 4.80
C VAL A 145 -10.00 -16.54 5.86
N SER A 146 -10.07 -16.16 7.13
CA SER A 146 -9.74 -17.04 8.25
C SER A 146 -10.92 -17.95 8.62
N GLY A 147 -10.62 -19.23 8.91
CA GLY A 147 -11.55 -20.15 9.55
C GLY A 147 -11.41 -20.21 11.08
N ASP A 148 -10.57 -19.35 11.66
CA ASP A 148 -10.24 -19.35 13.08
C ASP A 148 -11.41 -18.82 13.93
N PRO A 149 -12.03 -19.65 14.80
CA PRO A 149 -13.14 -19.22 15.64
C PRO A 149 -12.73 -18.18 16.70
N GLU A 150 -11.43 -18.05 17.02
CA GLU A 150 -10.92 -17.01 17.93
C GLU A 150 -10.86 -15.62 17.28
N LEU A 151 -10.95 -15.56 15.95
CA LEU A 151 -10.85 -14.34 15.15
C LEU A 151 -12.09 -14.16 14.27
N PRO A 152 -13.30 -14.02 14.85
CA PRO A 152 -14.54 -13.97 14.09
C PRO A 152 -14.61 -12.78 13.13
N MET A 153 -13.92 -11.67 13.41
CA MET A 153 -13.80 -10.52 12.49
C MET A 153 -13.11 -10.87 11.17
N LEU A 154 -12.32 -11.95 11.14
CA LEU A 154 -11.62 -12.44 9.95
C LEU A 154 -12.36 -13.57 9.23
N SER A 155 -13.57 -13.93 9.68
CA SER A 155 -14.40 -15.00 9.09
C SER A 155 -15.24 -14.55 7.88
N GLY A 156 -14.88 -13.40 7.31
CA GLY A 156 -15.54 -12.80 6.16
C GLY A 156 -14.61 -11.92 5.33
N VAL A 157 -15.19 -11.34 4.28
CA VAL A 157 -14.52 -10.38 3.40
C VAL A 157 -15.01 -8.98 3.76
N LEU A 158 -14.09 -8.07 4.05
CA LEU A 158 -14.39 -6.66 4.23
C LEU A 158 -14.77 -6.04 2.88
N PHE A 159 -15.95 -5.44 2.81
CA PHE A 159 -16.38 -4.56 1.73
C PHE A 159 -16.23 -3.14 2.22
N ASP A 160 -15.27 -2.40 1.66
CA ASP A 160 -14.89 -1.06 2.07
C ASP A 160 -15.13 -0.09 0.90
N LEU A 161 -16.26 0.60 0.95
CA LEU A 161 -16.63 1.61 -0.04
C LEU A 161 -15.98 2.94 0.33
N ASP A 162 -15.26 3.51 -0.63
CA ASP A 162 -14.60 4.80 -0.52
C ASP A 162 -14.81 5.59 -1.82
N GLY A 163 -15.85 6.42 -1.84
CA GLY A 163 -16.26 7.18 -3.01
C GLY A 163 -16.75 6.27 -4.15
N GLU A 164 -16.01 6.28 -5.26
CA GLU A 164 -16.32 5.50 -6.46
C GLU A 164 -15.62 4.13 -6.50
N LEU A 165 -14.99 3.72 -5.41
CA LEU A 165 -14.21 2.50 -5.36
C LEU A 165 -14.66 1.59 -4.22
N LEU A 166 -15.05 0.36 -4.56
CA LEU A 166 -15.33 -0.69 -3.61
C LEU A 166 -14.10 -1.57 -3.47
N ARG A 167 -13.49 -1.61 -2.29
CA ARG A 167 -12.37 -2.50 -1.97
C ARG A 167 -12.88 -3.73 -1.25
N LEU A 168 -12.49 -4.90 -1.73
CA LEU A 168 -12.74 -6.18 -1.09
C LEU A 168 -11.43 -6.62 -0.45
N VAL A 169 -11.46 -6.95 0.85
CA VAL A 169 -10.25 -7.35 1.60
C VAL A 169 -10.52 -8.59 2.42
N ALA A 170 -9.59 -9.54 2.38
CA ALA A 170 -9.60 -10.74 3.20
C ALA A 170 -8.21 -10.97 3.80
N THR A 171 -8.14 -11.40 5.05
CA THR A 171 -6.88 -11.72 5.74
C THR A 171 -7.07 -12.79 6.80
N ASP A 172 -6.03 -13.58 7.05
CA ASP A 172 -5.97 -14.61 8.08
C ASP A 172 -4.80 -14.38 9.07
N ARG A 173 -4.28 -13.14 9.11
CA ARG A 173 -3.05 -12.69 9.81
C ARG A 173 -1.72 -13.10 9.16
N TYR A 174 -1.70 -14.15 8.34
CA TYR A 174 -0.48 -14.65 7.70
C TYR A 174 -0.40 -14.25 6.23
N ARG A 175 -1.56 -13.98 5.62
CA ARG A 175 -1.69 -13.42 4.28
C ARG A 175 -2.84 -12.42 4.23
N MET A 176 -2.86 -11.65 3.17
CA MET A 176 -3.95 -10.73 2.86
C MET A 176 -4.18 -10.73 1.35
N ALA A 177 -5.42 -10.60 0.92
CA ALA A 177 -5.77 -10.38 -0.47
C ALA A 177 -6.71 -9.18 -0.56
N LEU A 178 -6.51 -8.36 -1.59
CA LEU A 178 -7.30 -7.17 -1.87
C LEU A 178 -7.63 -7.10 -3.35
N ALA A 179 -8.87 -6.72 -3.65
CA ALA A 179 -9.34 -6.44 -5.00
C ALA A 179 -10.20 -5.18 -5.01
N GLU A 180 -10.02 -4.33 -6.01
CA GLU A 180 -10.79 -3.11 -6.19
C GLU A 180 -11.80 -3.25 -7.33
N VAL A 181 -13.01 -2.73 -7.13
CA VAL A 181 -14.10 -2.74 -8.10
C VAL A 181 -14.65 -1.33 -8.25
N PRO A 182 -14.71 -0.77 -9.48
CA PRO A 182 -15.28 0.56 -9.70
C PRO A 182 -16.79 0.54 -9.48
N VAL A 183 -17.27 1.55 -8.76
CA VAL A 183 -18.69 1.82 -8.53
C VAL A 183 -19.19 2.78 -9.60
N GLN A 184 -20.37 2.47 -10.14
CA GLN A 184 -21.00 3.22 -11.21
C GLN A 184 -22.22 4.01 -10.67
N GLY A 185 -22.22 5.34 -10.73
CA GLY A 185 -23.38 6.19 -10.42
C GLY A 185 -23.06 7.63 -10.02
N GLU A 186 -24.03 8.55 -10.18
CA GLU A 186 -23.86 10.00 -9.97
C GLU A 186 -23.79 10.45 -8.49
N ARG A 187 -24.14 9.57 -7.52
CA ARG A 187 -24.19 9.90 -6.07
C ARG A 187 -23.04 9.30 -5.25
N SER A 188 -22.00 8.77 -5.90
CA SER A 188 -20.99 7.95 -5.23
C SER A 188 -19.83 8.71 -4.58
N ALA A 189 -19.60 9.99 -4.91
CA ALA A 189 -18.39 10.70 -4.48
C ALA A 189 -18.24 10.95 -2.95
N GLU A 190 -19.32 10.88 -2.18
CA GLU A 190 -19.31 11.13 -0.72
C GLU A 190 -19.64 9.87 0.12
N ALA A 191 -19.86 8.71 -0.52
CA ALA A 191 -20.21 7.49 0.18
C ALA A 191 -18.97 6.83 0.78
N SER A 192 -18.97 6.65 2.11
CA SER A 192 -17.98 5.83 2.81
C SER A 192 -18.69 4.89 3.78
N VAL A 193 -18.55 3.58 3.54
CA VAL A 193 -19.13 2.55 4.40
C VAL A 193 -18.29 1.28 4.34
N ALA A 194 -18.10 0.65 5.49
CA ALA A 194 -17.45 -0.63 5.61
C ALA A 194 -18.42 -1.68 6.16
N ALA A 195 -18.38 -2.89 5.61
CA ALA A 195 -19.17 -4.02 6.10
C ALA A 195 -18.36 -5.32 5.95
N ILE A 196 -18.30 -6.12 7.02
CA ILE A 196 -17.68 -7.44 6.94
C ILE A 196 -18.74 -8.44 6.47
N VAL A 197 -18.57 -8.95 5.25
CA VAL A 197 -19.51 -9.89 4.62
C VAL A 197 -19.12 -11.32 5.01
N PRO A 198 -19.97 -12.07 5.73
CA PRO A 198 -19.63 -13.43 6.15
C PRO A 198 -19.33 -14.33 4.95
N THR A 199 -18.44 -15.30 5.14
CA THR A 199 -18.02 -16.25 4.10
C THR A 199 -19.18 -16.89 3.33
N ALA A 200 -20.23 -17.34 4.03
CA ALA A 200 -21.39 -17.95 3.40
C ALA A 200 -22.15 -16.99 2.48
N LEU A 201 -22.23 -15.70 2.84
CA LEU A 201 -22.87 -14.67 2.03
C LEU A 201 -21.99 -14.27 0.85
N VAL A 202 -20.67 -14.26 1.01
CA VAL A 202 -19.69 -14.10 -0.08
C VAL A 202 -19.85 -15.22 -1.12
N ASP A 203 -19.95 -16.47 -0.68
CA ASP A 203 -20.11 -17.63 -1.57
C ASP A 203 -21.46 -17.59 -2.32
N ALA A 204 -22.54 -17.21 -1.62
CA ALA A 204 -23.85 -16.99 -2.23
C ALA A 204 -23.84 -15.83 -3.25
N LEU A 205 -23.15 -14.73 -2.93
CA LEU A 205 -22.95 -13.60 -3.83
C LEU A 205 -22.18 -14.01 -5.09
N ARG A 206 -21.11 -14.77 -4.92
CA ARG A 206 -20.32 -15.25 -6.04
C ARG A 206 -21.12 -16.18 -6.96
N ALA A 207 -21.96 -17.05 -6.39
CA ALA A 207 -22.86 -17.92 -7.13
C ALA A 207 -23.94 -17.13 -7.89
N LEU A 208 -24.52 -16.12 -7.25
CA LEU A 208 -25.50 -15.20 -7.84
C LEU A 208 -24.93 -14.47 -9.06
N LEU A 209 -23.71 -13.94 -8.97
CA LEU A 209 -23.04 -13.24 -10.07
C LEU A 209 -22.73 -14.16 -11.27
N GLY A 210 -22.67 -15.47 -11.05
CA GLY A 210 -22.49 -16.46 -12.11
C GLY A 210 -23.73 -16.75 -12.95
N GLN A 211 -24.92 -16.30 -12.52
CA GLN A 211 -26.20 -16.59 -13.20
C GLN A 211 -26.48 -15.71 -14.43
N GLY A 212 -25.63 -14.72 -14.70
CA GLY A 212 -25.78 -13.79 -15.82
C GLY A 212 -26.37 -12.43 -15.41
N GLY A 213 -25.90 -11.39 -16.08
CA GLY A 213 -26.19 -9.98 -15.79
C GLY A 213 -24.94 -9.14 -15.91
N ASP A 214 -25.04 -7.96 -16.55
CA ASP A 214 -23.89 -7.09 -16.75
C ASP A 214 -23.53 -6.30 -15.48
N ARG A 215 -24.54 -6.04 -14.64
CA ARG A 215 -24.43 -5.16 -13.47
C ARG A 215 -25.11 -5.79 -12.26
N ALA A 216 -24.50 -5.62 -11.09
CA ALA A 216 -25.07 -5.98 -9.80
C ALA A 216 -25.36 -4.71 -8.99
N ARG A 217 -26.54 -4.67 -8.35
CA ARG A 217 -26.88 -3.65 -7.36
C ARG A 217 -26.51 -4.20 -5.98
N LEU A 218 -25.65 -3.51 -5.26
CA LEU A 218 -25.30 -3.85 -3.88
C LEU A 218 -25.89 -2.79 -2.94
N THR A 219 -26.44 -3.24 -1.82
CA THR A 219 -26.81 -2.39 -0.69
C THR A 219 -25.92 -2.74 0.49
N LEU A 220 -25.22 -1.75 1.04
CA LEU A 220 -24.33 -1.89 2.19
C LEU A 220 -24.72 -0.94 3.32
N GLY A 221 -24.53 -1.35 4.55
CA GLY A 221 -24.76 -0.51 5.73
C GLY A 221 -25.94 -0.99 6.56
N GLY A 222 -26.05 -0.45 7.76
CA GLY A 222 -27.08 -0.85 8.71
C GLY A 222 -27.06 -2.31 9.13
N GLY A 223 -25.88 -2.92 9.15
CA GLY A 223 -25.71 -4.34 9.46
C GLY A 223 -26.24 -5.27 8.36
N LEU A 224 -26.62 -4.73 7.20
CA LEU A 224 -27.16 -5.48 6.08
C LEU A 224 -26.23 -5.44 4.87
N VAL A 225 -26.14 -6.58 4.19
CA VAL A 225 -25.55 -6.71 2.86
C VAL A 225 -26.59 -7.36 1.96
N ARG A 226 -26.93 -6.69 0.86
CA ARG A 226 -27.88 -7.19 -0.13
C ARG A 226 -27.27 -7.06 -1.52
N ALA A 227 -27.53 -8.03 -2.37
CA ALA A 227 -27.12 -7.99 -3.76
C ALA A 227 -28.25 -8.44 -4.68
N GLU A 228 -28.37 -7.80 -5.83
CA GLU A 228 -29.35 -8.12 -6.86
C GLU A 228 -28.71 -8.06 -8.26
N THR A 229 -28.93 -9.09 -9.06
CA THR A 229 -28.52 -9.17 -10.48
C THR A 229 -29.47 -10.09 -11.23
N GLY A 230 -29.82 -9.74 -12.48
CA GLY A 230 -30.66 -10.58 -13.34
C GLY A 230 -32.03 -10.96 -12.74
N GLY A 231 -32.59 -10.14 -11.84
CA GLY A 231 -33.84 -10.43 -11.13
C GLY A 231 -33.73 -11.41 -9.94
N HIS A 232 -32.53 -11.89 -9.65
CA HIS A 232 -32.23 -12.70 -8.46
C HIS A 232 -31.64 -11.82 -7.36
N ARG A 233 -32.03 -12.09 -6.10
CA ARG A 233 -31.61 -11.33 -4.94
C ARG A 233 -31.15 -12.24 -3.81
N ILE A 234 -30.10 -11.81 -3.13
CA ILE A 234 -29.64 -12.38 -1.86
C ILE A 234 -29.48 -11.28 -0.82
N GLU A 235 -29.56 -11.66 0.45
CA GLU A 235 -29.47 -10.76 1.57
C GLU A 235 -28.97 -11.50 2.81
N GLY A 236 -28.18 -10.81 3.63
CA GLY A 236 -27.75 -11.33 4.92
C GLY A 236 -27.16 -10.24 5.82
N ALA A 237 -26.91 -10.61 7.06
CA ALA A 237 -26.30 -9.70 8.03
C ALA A 237 -24.78 -9.59 7.80
N ALA A 238 -24.24 -8.39 7.96
CA ALA A 238 -22.81 -8.18 8.12
C ALA A 238 -22.36 -8.64 9.52
N LEU A 239 -21.08 -8.99 9.68
CA LEU A 239 -20.53 -9.25 11.01
C LEU A 239 -20.37 -7.94 11.77
N ASP A 240 -20.80 -7.93 13.03
CA ASP A 240 -20.72 -6.77 13.93
C ASP A 240 -19.38 -6.77 14.67
N HIS A 241 -18.30 -6.55 13.92
CA HIS A 241 -16.93 -6.51 14.42
C HIS A 241 -16.12 -5.43 13.71
N ASP A 242 -15.06 -4.96 14.37
CA ASP A 242 -14.05 -4.11 13.74
C ASP A 242 -13.08 -4.96 12.91
N TYR A 243 -12.80 -4.51 11.68
CA TYR A 243 -11.82 -5.16 10.82
C TYR A 243 -10.43 -4.53 11.01
N PRO A 244 -9.33 -5.30 10.99
CA PRO A 244 -7.98 -4.74 11.09
C PRO A 244 -7.67 -3.71 10.00
N ASP A 245 -6.89 -2.68 10.34
CA ASP A 245 -6.50 -1.66 9.35
C ASP A 245 -5.47 -2.20 8.34
N TYR A 246 -5.98 -2.64 7.20
CA TYR A 246 -5.20 -3.20 6.10
C TYR A 246 -4.42 -2.13 5.30
N ARG A 247 -4.76 -0.84 5.43
CA ARG A 247 -4.20 0.23 4.57
C ARG A 247 -2.70 0.41 4.76
N SER A 248 -2.21 0.12 5.97
CA SER A 248 -0.77 0.09 6.27
C SER A 248 -0.01 -0.96 5.45
N LEU A 249 -0.67 -2.08 5.11
CA LEU A 249 -0.06 -3.19 4.37
C LEU A 249 -0.09 -2.98 2.85
N VAL A 250 -0.96 -2.11 2.32
CA VAL A 250 -0.99 -1.78 0.89
C VAL A 250 0.23 -0.93 0.47
N ARG A 251 0.84 -0.21 1.42
CA ARG A 251 2.00 0.67 1.21
C ARG A 251 3.31 -0.09 1.44
N LEU A 252 3.72 -0.87 0.44
CA LEU A 252 5.01 -1.55 0.44
C LEU A 252 6.06 -0.70 -0.29
N ASP A 253 7.28 -0.64 0.26
CA ASP A 253 8.47 -0.07 -0.38
C ASP A 253 9.38 -1.20 -0.86
N PRO A 254 9.12 -1.81 -2.05
CA PRO A 254 9.91 -2.94 -2.51
C PRO A 254 11.32 -2.52 -2.93
N VAL A 255 12.28 -3.37 -2.58
CA VAL A 255 13.69 -3.26 -3.01
C VAL A 255 13.94 -4.20 -4.19
N HIS A 256 13.31 -5.37 -4.19
CA HIS A 256 13.37 -6.35 -5.26
C HIS A 256 12.01 -6.48 -5.94
N ARG A 257 12.04 -6.57 -7.28
CA ARG A 257 10.87 -6.74 -8.14
C ARG A 257 11.20 -7.74 -9.25
N ALA A 258 10.37 -8.75 -9.44
CA ALA A 258 10.56 -9.75 -10.48
C ALA A 258 9.24 -10.05 -11.19
N GLY A 259 9.26 -9.97 -12.52
CA GLY A 259 8.13 -10.41 -13.36
C GLY A 259 8.26 -11.89 -13.69
N VAL A 260 7.18 -12.65 -13.54
CA VAL A 260 7.15 -14.08 -13.87
C VAL A 260 5.77 -14.47 -14.43
N PRO A 261 5.70 -15.31 -15.47
CA PRO A 261 4.43 -15.89 -15.89
C PRO A 261 3.81 -16.71 -14.76
N ALA A 262 2.50 -16.55 -14.51
CA ALA A 262 1.82 -17.28 -13.43
C ALA A 262 1.99 -18.80 -13.54
N ALA A 263 1.94 -19.34 -14.76
CA ALA A 263 2.09 -20.76 -15.04
C ALA A 263 3.48 -21.28 -14.64
N ASP A 264 4.53 -20.56 -15.02
CA ASP A 264 5.92 -20.92 -14.73
C ASP A 264 6.20 -20.88 -13.23
N LEU A 265 5.72 -19.83 -12.54
CA LEU A 265 5.85 -19.74 -11.08
C LEU A 265 5.11 -20.87 -10.38
N ARG A 266 3.88 -21.18 -10.81
CA ARG A 266 3.10 -22.27 -10.25
C ARG A 266 3.83 -23.61 -10.41
N GLU A 267 4.31 -23.92 -11.61
CA GLU A 267 5.06 -25.14 -11.88
C GLU A 267 6.35 -25.22 -11.04
N ALA A 268 7.11 -24.12 -10.98
CA ALA A 268 8.33 -24.06 -10.19
C ALA A 268 8.09 -24.24 -8.68
N VAL A 269 7.01 -23.68 -8.13
CA VAL A 269 6.63 -23.84 -6.71
C VAL A 269 6.08 -25.24 -6.45
N GLU A 270 5.33 -25.82 -7.39
CA GLU A 270 4.79 -27.17 -7.26
C GLU A 270 5.89 -28.25 -7.28
N ALA A 271 6.89 -28.10 -8.16
CA ALA A 271 8.02 -29.01 -8.29
C ALA A 271 9.20 -28.67 -7.35
N GLY A 272 9.22 -27.47 -6.78
CA GLY A 272 10.33 -26.94 -6.00
C GLY A 272 10.46 -27.55 -4.61
N ALA A 273 11.65 -27.40 -4.02
CA ALA A 273 11.95 -27.86 -2.68
C ALA A 273 11.10 -27.11 -1.63
N THR A 274 10.71 -27.83 -0.58
CA THR A 274 10.00 -27.29 0.58
C THR A 274 10.70 -27.63 1.88
N ARG A 275 10.40 -26.87 2.93
CA ARG A 275 10.81 -27.15 4.31
C ARG A 275 9.60 -27.09 5.22
N THR A 276 9.36 -28.15 5.98
CA THR A 276 8.32 -28.17 7.00
C THR A 276 8.74 -27.30 8.20
N LEU A 277 7.99 -26.25 8.51
CA LEU A 277 8.29 -25.31 9.60
C LEU A 277 7.07 -25.08 10.50
N PRO A 278 7.23 -24.89 11.82
CA PRO A 278 6.13 -24.62 12.75
C PRO A 278 5.71 -23.14 12.68
N SER A 279 5.27 -22.69 11.50
CA SER A 279 4.96 -21.28 11.22
C SER A 279 3.57 -21.07 10.61
N GLY A 280 2.74 -22.12 10.58
CA GLY A 280 1.35 -22.03 10.22
C GLY A 280 0.46 -21.47 11.33
N PRO A 281 -0.85 -21.35 11.08
CA PRO A 281 -1.85 -20.98 12.08
C PRO A 281 -1.68 -21.81 13.36
N HIS A 282 -1.66 -21.15 14.53
CA HIS A 282 -1.48 -21.81 15.84
C HIS A 282 -0.17 -22.62 16.00
N GLY A 283 0.86 -22.30 15.21
CA GLY A 283 2.12 -23.04 15.23
C GLY A 283 2.07 -24.38 14.51
N ALA A 284 1.03 -24.62 13.70
CA ALA A 284 0.95 -25.79 12.85
C ALA A 284 2.14 -25.86 11.89
N ALA A 285 2.56 -27.08 11.56
CA ALA A 285 3.54 -27.31 10.52
C ALA A 285 2.99 -26.83 9.17
N CYS A 286 3.78 -26.03 8.45
CA CYS A 286 3.49 -25.61 7.09
C CYS A 286 4.69 -25.91 6.19
N GLU A 287 4.41 -26.23 4.93
CA GLU A 287 5.43 -26.34 3.90
C GLU A 287 5.86 -24.95 3.44
N ALA A 288 7.11 -24.60 3.71
CA ALA A 288 7.70 -23.34 3.29
C ALA A 288 8.50 -23.52 1.99
N THR A 289 8.25 -22.66 1.01
CA THR A 289 9.06 -22.55 -0.22
C THR A 289 9.95 -21.31 -0.11
N VAL A 290 11.21 -21.44 -0.52
CA VAL A 290 12.17 -20.32 -0.54
C VAL A 290 12.25 -19.75 -1.96
N LEU A 291 11.81 -18.49 -2.10
CA LEU A 291 11.98 -17.72 -3.33
C LEU A 291 13.32 -17.01 -3.31
N ALA A 292 14.04 -17.06 -4.43
CA ALA A 292 15.30 -16.37 -4.65
C ALA A 292 15.13 -15.31 -5.75
N PHE A 293 15.37 -14.06 -5.38
CA PHE A 293 15.41 -12.89 -6.25
C PHE A 293 16.86 -12.62 -6.65
N GLY A 294 17.17 -12.79 -7.93
CA GLY A 294 18.47 -12.48 -8.49
C GLY A 294 18.69 -10.97 -8.67
N PRO A 295 19.96 -10.51 -8.71
CA PRO A 295 20.28 -9.10 -9.00
C PRO A 295 19.92 -8.68 -10.43
N ASP A 296 19.68 -9.64 -11.31
CA ASP A 296 19.19 -9.48 -12.69
C ASP A 296 17.66 -9.34 -12.80
N GLY A 297 16.95 -9.34 -11.66
CA GLY A 297 15.49 -9.25 -11.61
C GLY A 297 14.78 -10.57 -11.90
N ARG A 298 15.50 -11.70 -11.95
CA ARG A 298 14.89 -13.03 -12.13
C ARG A 298 14.44 -13.62 -10.79
N LEU A 299 13.30 -14.30 -10.85
CA LEU A 299 12.76 -15.08 -9.73
C LEU A 299 13.01 -16.57 -9.97
N THR A 300 13.46 -17.28 -8.96
CA THR A 300 13.61 -18.74 -8.95
C THR A 300 13.16 -19.32 -7.62
N VAL A 301 12.82 -20.61 -7.60
CA VAL A 301 12.66 -21.37 -6.35
C VAL A 301 14.03 -21.93 -5.97
N ALA A 302 14.51 -21.63 -4.76
CA ALA A 302 15.82 -22.04 -4.31
C ALA A 302 15.86 -23.57 -4.08
N ALA A 303 16.91 -24.21 -4.61
CA ALA A 303 17.21 -25.60 -4.28
C ALA A 303 17.64 -25.72 -2.81
N GLU A 304 17.42 -26.90 -2.23
CA GLU A 304 17.81 -27.17 -0.85
C GLU A 304 19.33 -27.04 -0.67
N GLY A 305 19.76 -26.28 0.33
CA GLY A 305 21.18 -26.08 0.66
C GLY A 305 21.96 -25.18 -0.30
N ALA A 306 21.33 -24.63 -1.34
CA ALA A 306 21.99 -23.64 -2.20
C ALA A 306 22.32 -22.38 -1.39
N GLU A 307 23.38 -21.65 -1.71
CA GLU A 307 23.68 -20.32 -1.13
C GLU A 307 23.02 -19.18 -1.93
N PRO A 308 22.67 -18.04 -1.32
CA PRO A 308 22.15 -16.89 -2.05
C PRO A 308 23.22 -16.33 -3.00
N ALA A 309 22.81 -15.98 -4.23
CA ALA A 309 23.70 -15.29 -5.16
C ALA A 309 24.16 -13.95 -4.55
N PRO A 310 25.40 -13.49 -4.81
CA PRO A 310 25.88 -12.19 -4.31
C PRO A 310 24.94 -11.06 -4.73
N GLY A 311 24.38 -10.33 -3.75
CA GLY A 311 23.40 -9.25 -3.99
C GLY A 311 21.98 -9.72 -4.30
N GLY A 312 21.71 -11.03 -4.27
CA GLY A 312 20.36 -11.59 -4.35
C GLY A 312 19.68 -11.65 -2.98
N LEU A 313 18.35 -11.71 -2.99
CA LEU A 313 17.53 -11.81 -1.79
C LEU A 313 16.80 -13.15 -1.76
N ARG A 314 16.66 -13.72 -0.56
CA ARG A 314 15.82 -14.89 -0.32
C ARG A 314 14.71 -14.59 0.66
N VAL A 315 13.54 -15.14 0.35
CA VAL A 315 12.33 -14.99 1.17
C VAL A 315 11.65 -16.34 1.22
N ALA A 316 11.42 -16.83 2.43
CA ALA A 316 10.62 -18.03 2.62
C ALA A 316 9.16 -17.64 2.87
N VAL A 317 8.23 -18.34 2.23
CA VAL A 317 6.79 -18.14 2.40
C VAL A 317 6.09 -19.49 2.49
N ASN A 318 4.90 -19.50 3.08
CA ASN A 318 4.05 -20.68 3.04
C ASN A 318 3.70 -21.02 1.58
N ARG A 319 3.98 -22.25 1.16
CA ARG A 319 3.79 -22.75 -0.21
C ARG A 319 2.33 -22.69 -0.63
N ASP A 320 1.42 -23.15 0.21
CA ASP A 320 -0.01 -23.19 -0.11
C ASP A 320 -0.55 -21.78 -0.28
N PHE A 321 -0.13 -20.85 0.59
CA PHE A 321 -0.52 -19.45 0.48
C PHE A 321 0.01 -18.81 -0.80
N LEU A 322 1.22 -19.18 -1.24
CA LEU A 322 1.79 -18.69 -2.49
C LEU A 322 1.03 -19.23 -3.69
N LEU A 323 0.71 -20.52 -3.69
CA LEU A 323 -0.07 -21.14 -4.76
C LEU A 323 -1.48 -20.55 -4.86
N ASP A 324 -2.13 -20.26 -3.74
CA ASP A 324 -3.43 -19.59 -3.74
C ASP A 324 -3.33 -18.17 -4.33
N ALA A 325 -2.30 -17.39 -3.95
CA ALA A 325 -2.07 -16.06 -4.51
C ALA A 325 -1.77 -16.10 -6.02
N VAL A 326 -1.01 -17.10 -6.49
CA VAL A 326 -0.72 -17.30 -7.92
C VAL A 326 -1.99 -17.66 -8.69
N ARG A 327 -2.85 -18.55 -8.15
CA ARG A 327 -4.13 -18.91 -8.75
C ARG A 327 -5.07 -17.70 -8.84
N ALA A 328 -5.13 -16.89 -7.79
CA ALA A 328 -5.96 -15.68 -7.74
C ALA A 328 -5.54 -14.62 -8.76
N GLY A 329 -4.25 -14.53 -9.09
CA GLY A 329 -3.73 -13.62 -10.12
C GLY A 329 -4.13 -13.98 -11.56
N GLY A 330 -4.67 -15.17 -11.80
CA GLY A 330 -5.07 -15.63 -13.13
C GLY A 330 -3.87 -16.02 -14.02
N PRO A 331 -4.09 -16.24 -15.34
CA PRO A 331 -3.05 -16.75 -16.25
C PRO A 331 -2.04 -15.69 -16.70
N GLU A 332 -2.13 -14.47 -16.18
CA GLU A 332 -1.37 -13.32 -16.63
C GLU A 332 0.06 -13.29 -16.07
N GLN A 333 0.83 -12.27 -16.49
CA GLN A 333 2.13 -11.98 -15.90
C GLN A 333 1.95 -11.49 -14.46
N LEU A 334 2.63 -12.16 -13.53
CA LEU A 334 2.70 -11.75 -12.13
C LEU A 334 3.94 -10.90 -11.90
N VAL A 335 3.83 -10.01 -10.93
CA VAL A 335 4.93 -9.21 -10.41
C VAL A 335 5.06 -9.49 -8.92
N LEU A 336 6.20 -10.01 -8.51
CA LEU A 336 6.52 -10.25 -7.11
C LEU A 336 7.44 -9.15 -6.60
N GLU A 337 7.08 -8.57 -5.46
CA GLU A 337 7.69 -7.39 -4.87
C GLU A 337 8.01 -7.63 -3.40
N VAL A 338 9.23 -7.32 -2.97
CA VAL A 338 9.64 -7.50 -1.57
C VAL A 338 10.71 -6.50 -1.14
N GLY A 339 10.61 -6.00 0.10
CA GLY A 339 11.53 -5.02 0.69
C GLY A 339 12.77 -5.61 1.35
N GLY A 340 12.76 -6.91 1.69
CA GLY A 340 13.83 -7.58 2.43
C GLY A 340 13.41 -8.98 2.93
N PRO A 341 14.29 -9.71 3.63
CA PRO A 341 14.10 -11.13 3.94
C PRO A 341 12.96 -11.40 4.94
N ILE A 342 12.64 -10.40 5.76
CA ILE A 342 11.54 -10.41 6.73
C ILE A 342 10.43 -9.43 6.37
N ALA A 343 10.48 -8.82 5.17
CA ALA A 343 9.42 -7.96 4.69
C ALA A 343 8.31 -8.79 4.03
N PRO A 344 7.04 -8.32 4.06
CA PRO A 344 5.96 -8.98 3.35
C PRO A 344 6.25 -9.10 1.85
N LEU A 345 5.91 -10.26 1.29
CA LEU A 345 5.95 -10.51 -0.14
C LEU A 345 4.63 -10.08 -0.77
N ALA A 346 4.67 -9.12 -1.69
CA ALA A 346 3.53 -8.79 -2.54
C ALA A 346 3.54 -9.58 -3.84
N VAL A 347 2.36 -10.06 -4.23
CA VAL A 347 2.07 -10.67 -5.52
C VAL A 347 1.03 -9.80 -6.21
N ARG A 348 1.42 -9.16 -7.32
CA ARG A 348 0.57 -8.28 -8.13
C ARG A 348 0.34 -8.88 -9.51
N THR A 349 -0.78 -8.51 -10.13
CA THR A 349 -1.11 -8.90 -11.51
C THR A 349 -0.93 -7.70 -12.43
N GLU A 350 -0.12 -7.81 -13.48
CA GLU A 350 0.25 -6.66 -14.33
C GLU A 350 -0.96 -6.03 -15.07
N GLY A 351 -2.00 -6.81 -15.36
CA GLY A 351 -3.25 -6.34 -15.97
C GLY A 351 -4.35 -5.91 -15.01
N ARG A 352 -4.15 -6.07 -13.69
CA ARG A 352 -5.15 -5.72 -12.65
C ARG A 352 -4.49 -4.97 -11.50
N ALA A 353 -4.22 -3.69 -11.71
CA ALA A 353 -3.55 -2.84 -10.73
C ALA A 353 -4.27 -2.78 -9.36
N GLY A 354 -5.60 -2.94 -9.37
CA GLY A 354 -6.43 -3.00 -8.15
C GLY A 354 -6.49 -4.38 -7.48
N THR A 355 -5.74 -5.39 -7.94
CA THR A 355 -5.70 -6.72 -7.31
C THR A 355 -4.30 -7.03 -6.81
N PHE A 356 -4.17 -7.35 -5.53
CA PHE A 356 -2.89 -7.79 -4.97
C PHE A 356 -3.05 -8.71 -3.76
N SER A 357 -2.04 -9.55 -3.55
CA SER A 357 -1.93 -10.45 -2.41
C SER A 357 -0.64 -10.17 -1.65
N ILE A 358 -0.69 -10.30 -0.33
CA ILE A 358 0.47 -10.25 0.58
C ILE A 358 0.62 -11.58 1.27
N LEU A 359 1.86 -12.04 1.36
CA LEU A 359 2.25 -13.15 2.21
C LEU A 359 3.27 -12.66 3.25
N MET A 360 3.03 -12.99 4.51
CA MET A 360 4.01 -12.78 5.56
C MET A 360 5.16 -13.79 5.38
N PRO A 361 6.42 -13.35 5.53
CA PRO A 361 7.56 -14.22 5.38
C PRO A 361 7.69 -15.15 6.59
N ILE A 362 8.19 -16.35 6.33
CA ILE A 362 8.53 -17.32 7.37
C ILE A 362 10.00 -17.16 7.71
N ARG A 363 10.33 -17.08 9.00
CA ARG A 363 11.73 -17.11 9.43
C ARG A 363 12.27 -18.52 9.26
N VAL A 364 13.36 -18.64 8.50
CA VAL A 364 14.10 -19.89 8.35
C VAL A 364 15.49 -19.69 8.95
N PRO A 365 15.96 -20.57 9.85
CA PRO A 365 17.22 -20.42 10.56
C PRO A 365 18.46 -20.19 9.67
N ASP A 366 18.42 -20.65 8.41
CA ASP A 366 19.56 -20.64 7.47
C ASP A 366 19.34 -19.73 6.24
N VAL A 367 18.37 -18.81 6.28
CA VAL A 367 18.01 -17.93 5.13
C VAL A 367 18.39 -16.46 5.39
N VAL A 368 19.12 -16.16 6.46
CA VAL A 368 19.63 -14.81 6.80
C VAL A 368 21.14 -14.76 6.65
#